data_AF-A0A821X713-F1
#
_entry.id   AF-A0A821X713-F1
#
_cell.length_a   1.000
_cell.length_b   1.000
_cell.length_c   1.000
_cell.angle_alpha   90.00
_cell.angle_beta   90.00
_cell.angle_gamma   90.00
#
_symmetry.space_group_name_H-M   'P 1'
#
loop_
_entity.id
_entity.type
_entity.pdbx_description
1 polymer ?
#
loop_
_entity_poly.entity_id
_entity_poly.type
_entity_poly.pdbx_seq_one_letter_code
_entity_poly.pdbx_strand_id
1 'polypeptide(L)'
;MIYILFQLSILVIAARAGHYKGGLINWKPVDPYTNSSTVEVIIYQSHSWTLTRLHCDQALIDSLGLYVDGTSFTGQPFIACESPAGCSGTGFNTIRQVTFCTDFSTAVQISSGALIKKITLDRNTDILVGFTGNSWASEIKTSLNAVADYWRVITHIDLTQ
;
A
#
# COMPACT_ATOMS: atom_id res chain seq x y z
N MET A 1 -28.71 -19.94 -34.00
CA MET A 1 -27.77 -20.41 -32.95
C MET A 1 -26.39 -19.76 -33.07
N ILE A 2 -25.76 -19.75 -34.25
CA ILE A 2 -24.47 -19.06 -34.49
C ILE A 2 -24.48 -17.55 -34.17
N TYR A 3 -25.55 -16.84 -34.50
CA TYR A 3 -25.64 -15.39 -34.24
C TYR A 3 -25.71 -15.03 -32.75
N ILE A 4 -26.33 -15.91 -31.94
CA ILE A 4 -26.42 -15.74 -30.48
C ILE A 4 -25.06 -16.02 -29.83
N LEU A 5 -24.33 -17.01 -30.32
CA LEU A 5 -22.97 -17.32 -29.85
C LEU A 5 -21.98 -16.19 -30.19
N PHE A 6 -22.09 -15.58 -31.38
CA PHE A 6 -21.26 -14.44 -31.79
C PHE A 6 -21.54 -13.18 -30.94
N GLN A 7 -22.80 -12.92 -30.60
CA GLN A 7 -23.19 -11.83 -29.69
C GLN A 7 -22.68 -12.06 -28.26
N LEU A 8 -22.70 -13.30 -27.75
CA LEU A 8 -22.14 -13.64 -26.44
C LEU A 8 -20.62 -13.40 -26.36
N SER A 9 -19.88 -13.65 -27.44
CA SER A 9 -18.42 -13.41 -27.49
C SER A 9 -18.01 -11.92 -27.53
N ILE A 10 -18.91 -11.02 -27.91
CA ILE A 10 -18.65 -9.56 -27.93
C ILE A 10 -18.84 -8.94 -26.52
N LEU A 11 -19.55 -9.64 -25.63
CA LEU A 11 -19.75 -9.24 -24.23
C LEU A 11 -18.63 -9.72 -23.29
N VAL A 12 -17.49 -10.18 -23.82
CA VAL A 12 -16.29 -10.46 -23.00
C VAL A 12 -15.70 -9.14 -22.56
N ILE A 13 -16.24 -8.59 -21.47
CA ILE A 13 -15.60 -7.53 -20.72
C ILE A 13 -14.30 -8.14 -20.21
N ALA A 14 -13.16 -7.68 -20.71
CA ALA A 14 -11.87 -8.06 -20.16
C ALA A 14 -11.85 -7.61 -18.69
N ALA A 15 -12.13 -8.53 -17.78
CA ALA A 15 -11.97 -8.32 -16.36
C ALA A 15 -10.47 -8.18 -16.08
N ARG A 16 -10.00 -6.93 -16.04
CA ARG A 16 -8.63 -6.61 -15.65
C ARG A 16 -8.56 -6.67 -14.13
N ALA A 17 -8.22 -7.83 -13.59
CA ALA A 17 -7.81 -7.94 -12.20
C ALA A 17 -6.36 -7.45 -12.10
N GLY A 18 -6.10 -6.32 -11.46
CA GLY A 18 -4.74 -5.89 -11.10
C GLY A 18 -4.24 -6.67 -9.90
N HIS A 19 -3.08 -7.32 -10.00
CA HIS A 19 -2.52 -8.10 -8.90
C HIS A 19 -1.56 -7.22 -8.10
N TYR A 20 -1.94 -6.93 -6.85
CA TYR A 20 -0.99 -6.42 -5.88
C TYR A 20 0.01 -7.52 -5.52
N LYS A 21 1.26 -7.35 -5.94
CA LYS A 21 2.31 -8.32 -5.63
C LYS A 21 2.84 -8.10 -4.23
N GLY A 22 2.24 -8.84 -3.29
CA GLY A 22 2.94 -9.28 -2.09
C GLY A 22 2.89 -8.35 -0.89
N GLY A 23 1.93 -7.44 -0.77
CA GLY A 23 1.84 -6.63 0.44
C GLY A 23 0.47 -6.56 1.10
N LEU A 24 0.34 -5.68 2.08
CA LEU A 24 -0.92 -5.31 2.74
C LEU A 24 -0.79 -3.94 3.39
N ILE A 25 -1.90 -3.27 3.63
CA ILE A 25 -1.98 -2.08 4.49
C ILE A 25 -3.01 -2.40 5.57
N ASN A 26 -2.57 -2.35 6.83
CA ASN A 26 -3.38 -2.58 8.01
C ASN A 26 -3.20 -1.41 8.97
N TRP A 27 -4.11 -1.27 9.92
CA TRP A 27 -3.99 -0.29 10.98
C TRP A 27 -4.60 -0.81 12.27
N LYS A 28 -4.25 -0.18 13.38
CA LYS A 28 -4.89 -0.37 14.68
C LYS A 28 -4.77 0.88 15.55
N PRO A 29 -5.73 1.18 16.43
CA PRO A 29 -5.52 2.20 17.46
C PRO A 29 -4.41 1.75 18.42
N VAL A 30 -3.65 2.72 18.94
CA VAL A 30 -2.65 2.49 19.98
C VAL A 30 -3.31 2.21 21.31
N ASP A 31 -4.37 2.96 21.61
CA ASP A 31 -5.27 2.73 22.73
C ASP A 31 -6.71 2.63 22.19
N PRO A 32 -7.31 1.42 22.12
CA PRO A 32 -8.67 1.25 21.63
C PRO A 32 -9.74 1.82 22.59
N TYR A 33 -9.38 2.20 23.81
CA TYR A 33 -10.30 2.69 24.84
C TYR A 33 -10.18 4.20 25.11
N THR A 34 -9.36 4.90 24.33
CA THR A 34 -9.18 6.35 24.51
C THR A 34 -10.51 7.09 24.38
N ASN A 35 -10.72 8.10 25.22
CA ASN A 35 -11.86 9.04 25.15
C ASN A 35 -11.43 10.44 24.64
N SER A 36 -10.19 10.58 24.17
CA SER A 36 -9.66 11.83 23.63
C SER A 36 -10.41 12.25 22.35
N SER A 37 -10.41 13.54 22.04
CA SER A 37 -10.92 14.07 20.77
C SER A 37 -10.12 13.60 19.55
N THR A 38 -8.94 13.04 19.78
CA THR A 38 -8.07 12.43 18.77
C THR A 38 -7.66 11.01 19.18
N VAL A 39 -7.34 10.17 18.20
CA VAL A 39 -6.92 8.78 18.38
C VAL A 39 -5.58 8.58 17.67
N GLU A 40 -4.57 8.12 18.41
CA GLU A 40 -3.32 7.67 17.81
C GLU A 40 -3.53 6.29 17.20
N VAL A 41 -3.19 6.13 15.92
CA VAL A 41 -3.25 4.85 15.21
C VAL A 41 -1.87 4.50 14.67
N ILE A 42 -1.57 3.20 14.63
CA ILE A 42 -0.44 2.65 13.92
C ILE A 42 -0.95 2.17 12.57
N ILE A 43 -0.41 2.75 11.49
CA ILE A 43 -0.55 2.22 10.14
C ILE A 43 0.68 1.35 9.85
N TYR A 44 0.41 0.13 9.37
CA TYR A 44 1.40 -0.85 8.97
C TYR A 44 1.20 -1.20 7.50
N GLN A 45 2.28 -1.09 6.73
CA GLN A 45 2.31 -1.52 5.34
C GLN A 45 3.45 -2.51 5.19
N SER A 46 3.18 -3.71 4.66
CA SER A 46 4.21 -4.71 4.38
C SER A 46 4.22 -5.10 2.92
N HIS A 47 5.36 -5.61 2.47
CA HIS A 47 5.63 -6.02 1.11
C HIS A 47 6.58 -7.20 1.07
N SER A 48 6.45 -8.03 0.03
CA SER A 48 7.33 -9.15 -0.27
C SER A 48 7.63 -9.17 -1.77
N TRP A 49 8.90 -9.37 -2.09
CA TRP A 49 9.43 -9.39 -3.45
C TRP A 49 10.41 -10.54 -3.61
N THR A 50 10.82 -10.81 -4.85
CA THR A 50 11.89 -11.78 -5.08
C THR A 50 13.21 -11.21 -4.59
N LEU A 51 14.03 -12.06 -3.96
CA LEU A 51 15.32 -11.68 -3.38
C LEU A 51 16.28 -11.07 -4.41
N THR A 52 16.26 -11.58 -5.64
CA THR A 52 17.05 -11.05 -6.77
C THR A 52 16.64 -9.66 -7.22
N ARG A 53 15.40 -9.26 -6.95
CA ARG A 53 14.86 -7.97 -7.37
C ARG A 53 15.08 -6.91 -6.30
N LEU A 54 14.53 -7.16 -5.11
CA LEU A 54 14.75 -6.31 -3.95
C LEU A 54 15.67 -7.07 -3.01
N HIS A 55 16.98 -6.86 -3.18
CA HIS A 55 17.96 -7.52 -2.34
C HIS A 55 17.74 -7.12 -0.88
N CYS A 56 17.69 -8.13 -0.03
CA CYS A 56 17.76 -7.94 1.40
C CYS A 56 18.65 -9.01 2.01
N ASP A 57 19.44 -8.59 2.98
CA ASP A 57 20.28 -9.45 3.79
C ASP A 57 20.29 -8.95 5.23
N GLN A 58 21.00 -9.67 6.09
CA GLN A 58 21.11 -9.33 7.51
C GLN A 58 21.71 -7.94 7.72
N ALA A 59 22.72 -7.56 6.93
CA ALA A 59 23.37 -6.26 7.08
C ALA A 59 22.41 -5.11 6.77
N LEU A 60 21.56 -5.27 5.75
CA LEU A 60 20.54 -4.30 5.39
C LEU A 60 19.44 -4.21 6.45
N ILE A 61 19.05 -5.33 7.07
CA ILE A 61 18.09 -5.32 8.19
C ILE A 61 18.68 -4.57 9.40
N ASP A 62 19.92 -4.90 9.77
CA ASP A 62 20.59 -4.31 10.94
C ASP A 62 20.81 -2.81 10.79
N SER A 63 21.07 -2.33 9.56
CA SER A 63 21.27 -0.91 9.28
C SER A 63 19.97 -0.13 9.05
N LEU A 64 18.80 -0.77 9.13
CA LEU A 64 17.52 -0.21 8.66
C LEU A 64 17.66 0.34 7.22
N GLY A 65 18.27 -0.47 6.37
CA GLY A 65 18.52 -0.15 4.98
C GLY A 65 17.23 -0.09 4.15
N LEU A 66 17.31 0.70 3.09
CA LEU A 66 16.18 0.95 2.21
C LEU A 66 15.81 -0.30 1.42
N TYR A 67 14.52 -0.62 1.39
CA TYR A 67 13.96 -1.69 0.58
C TYR A 67 13.46 -1.12 -0.74
N VAL A 68 14.37 -1.03 -1.73
CA VAL A 68 14.17 -0.26 -2.98
C VAL A 68 14.58 -1.03 -4.22
N ASP A 69 13.88 -0.75 -5.33
CA ASP A 69 14.07 -1.39 -6.64
C ASP A 69 15.27 -0.75 -7.37
N GLY A 70 16.47 -1.27 -7.13
CA GLY A 70 17.72 -0.85 -7.77
C GLY A 70 18.39 0.40 -7.19
N THR A 71 19.43 0.90 -7.88
CA THR A 71 20.29 2.02 -7.42
C THR A 71 19.72 3.41 -7.70
N SER A 72 18.69 3.51 -8.54
CA SER A 72 18.07 4.79 -8.94
C SER A 72 16.63 4.86 -8.44
N PHE A 73 16.49 5.04 -7.14
CA PHE A 73 15.19 5.20 -6.51
C PHE A 73 15.08 6.60 -5.89
N THR A 74 14.17 7.42 -6.42
CA THR A 74 13.99 8.82 -6.00
C THR A 74 12.62 9.13 -5.41
N GLY A 75 11.68 8.19 -5.34
CA GLY A 75 10.38 8.42 -4.69
C GLY A 75 10.17 7.48 -3.50
N GLN A 76 9.44 7.91 -2.48
CA GLN A 76 9.13 7.06 -1.32
C GLN A 76 7.81 6.33 -1.56
N PRO A 77 7.64 5.07 -1.10
CA PRO A 77 6.30 4.51 -0.94
C PRO A 77 5.44 5.53 -0.18
N PHE A 78 4.21 5.69 -0.63
CA PHE A 78 3.30 6.62 0.02
C PHE A 78 1.96 5.98 0.34
N ILE A 79 1.38 6.39 1.46
CA ILE A 79 -0.01 6.10 1.78
C ILE A 79 -0.75 7.42 1.63
N ALA A 80 -1.56 7.52 0.59
CA ALA A 80 -2.37 8.69 0.28
C ALA A 80 -3.80 8.52 0.78
N CYS A 81 -4.51 9.65 0.77
CA CYS A 81 -5.95 9.65 0.96
C CYS A 81 -6.63 9.15 -0.32
N GLU A 82 -7.51 8.17 -0.17
CA GLU A 82 -8.28 7.54 -1.25
C GLU A 82 -9.79 7.66 -1.01
N SER A 83 -10.21 8.37 0.05
CA SER A 83 -11.61 8.68 0.34
C SER A 83 -12.24 9.52 -0.77
N PRO A 84 -13.44 9.19 -1.27
CA PRO A 84 -14.16 10.02 -2.24
C PRO A 84 -14.43 11.45 -1.75
N ALA A 85 -14.70 11.62 -0.45
CA ALA A 85 -14.91 12.92 0.19
C ALA A 85 -13.59 13.64 0.55
N GLY A 86 -12.44 13.02 0.28
CA GLY A 86 -11.14 13.46 0.78
C GLY A 86 -10.92 13.12 2.26
N CYS A 87 -9.76 13.53 2.77
CA CYS A 87 -9.34 13.31 4.17
C CYS A 87 -9.10 14.65 4.89
N SER A 88 -9.61 15.75 4.33
CA SER A 88 -9.51 17.07 4.95
C SER A 88 -10.28 17.08 6.27
N GLY A 89 -9.64 17.55 7.35
CA GLY A 89 -10.27 17.64 8.66
C GLY A 89 -10.37 16.32 9.44
N THR A 90 -9.57 15.30 9.06
CA THR A 90 -9.47 14.03 9.81
C THR A 90 -8.13 13.86 10.54
N GLY A 91 -7.22 14.82 10.39
CA GLY A 91 -5.83 14.72 10.84
C GLY A 91 -4.91 13.90 9.92
N PHE A 92 -5.46 13.21 8.90
CA PHE A 92 -4.66 12.40 7.98
C PHE A 92 -3.87 13.27 7.00
N ASN A 93 -2.56 13.00 6.93
CA ASN A 93 -1.67 13.55 5.91
C ASN A 93 -1.04 12.41 5.12
N THR A 94 -0.76 12.64 3.83
CA THR A 94 -0.08 11.62 3.00
C THR A 94 1.23 11.21 3.65
N ILE A 95 1.36 9.93 3.97
CA ILE A 95 2.58 9.37 4.53
C ILE A 95 3.53 9.16 3.37
N ARG A 96 4.69 9.81 3.38
CA ARG A 96 5.79 9.58 2.43
C ARG A 96 6.99 9.10 3.23
N GLN A 97 7.20 7.79 3.24
CA GLN A 97 8.27 7.22 4.02
C GLN A 97 8.77 5.95 3.35
N VAL A 98 10.08 5.77 3.42
CA VAL A 98 10.74 4.57 2.92
C VAL A 98 10.30 3.34 3.69
N THR A 99 10.15 2.24 2.96
CA THR A 99 10.04 0.90 3.52
C THR A 99 11.44 0.38 3.82
N PHE A 100 11.59 -0.25 4.97
CA PHE A 100 12.84 -0.89 5.37
C PHE A 100 12.76 -2.37 5.09
N CYS A 101 13.91 -3.01 4.84
CA CYS A 101 13.90 -4.46 4.84
C CYS A 101 13.67 -4.98 6.27
N THR A 102 12.85 -6.01 6.38
CA THR A 102 12.56 -6.67 7.66
C THR A 102 12.93 -8.15 7.69
N ASP A 103 12.95 -8.83 6.54
CA ASP A 103 13.25 -10.27 6.48
C ASP A 103 13.67 -10.71 5.06
N PHE A 104 14.32 -11.86 4.95
CA PHE A 104 14.66 -12.51 3.69
C PHE A 104 14.81 -14.03 3.81
N SER A 105 14.60 -14.74 2.70
CA SER A 105 14.83 -16.17 2.58
C SER A 105 15.52 -16.52 1.28
N THR A 106 16.74 -17.03 1.38
CA THR A 106 17.51 -17.54 0.23
C THR A 106 16.96 -18.86 -0.29
N ALA A 107 16.29 -19.66 0.54
CA ALA A 107 15.73 -20.95 0.15
C ALA A 107 14.56 -20.80 -0.83
N VAL A 108 13.68 -19.82 -0.59
CA VAL A 108 12.53 -19.51 -1.47
C VAL A 108 12.72 -18.25 -2.31
N GLN A 109 13.90 -17.62 -2.23
CA GLN A 109 14.26 -16.41 -2.99
C GLN A 109 13.27 -15.26 -2.76
N ILE A 110 12.94 -14.97 -1.50
CA ILE A 110 12.01 -13.90 -1.10
C ILE A 110 12.74 -12.88 -0.22
N SER A 111 12.42 -11.60 -0.41
CA SER A 111 12.68 -10.53 0.54
C SER A 111 11.38 -9.93 1.03
N SER A 112 11.38 -9.39 2.25
CA SER A 112 10.24 -8.72 2.84
C SER A 112 10.64 -7.38 3.45
N GLY A 113 9.77 -6.39 3.32
CA GLY A 113 9.97 -5.07 3.88
C GLY A 113 8.69 -4.47 4.42
N ALA A 114 8.84 -3.48 5.30
CA ALA A 114 7.71 -2.86 5.96
C ALA A 114 7.91 -1.37 6.26
N LEU A 115 6.77 -0.69 6.39
CA LEU A 115 6.60 0.64 6.93
C LEU A 115 5.67 0.53 8.14
N ILE A 116 6.10 1.09 9.26
CA ILE A 116 5.30 1.24 10.47
C ILE A 116 5.27 2.74 10.78
N LYS A 117 4.09 3.33 10.82
CA LYS A 117 3.92 4.75 11.11
C LYS A 117 2.83 4.97 12.13
N LYS A 118 3.14 5.75 13.17
CA LYS A 118 2.14 6.34 14.06
C LYS A 118 1.63 7.64 13.47
N ILE A 119 0.32 7.79 13.44
CA ILE A 119 -0.35 9.05 13.09
C ILE A 119 -1.47 9.33 14.08
N THR A 120 -1.85 10.59 14.19
CA THR A 120 -2.98 11.03 15.02
C THR A 120 -4.12 11.41 14.10
N LEU A 121 -5.30 10.83 14.35
CA LEU A 121 -6.53 11.12 13.62
C LEU A 121 -7.57 11.74 14.55
N ASP A 122 -8.48 12.51 13.99
CA ASP A 122 -9.62 13.05 14.73
C ASP A 122 -10.61 11.93 15.06
N ARG A 123 -11.29 12.03 16.21
CA ARG A 123 -12.38 11.11 16.55
C ARG A 123 -13.49 11.22 15.50
N ASN A 124 -14.17 10.10 15.20
CA ASN A 124 -15.17 9.98 14.13
C ASN A 124 -14.60 10.04 12.71
N THR A 125 -13.28 9.87 12.55
CA THR A 125 -12.69 9.69 11.23
C THR A 125 -13.21 8.42 10.56
N ASP A 126 -13.75 8.55 9.36
CA ASP A 126 -14.12 7.46 8.45
C ASP A 126 -13.46 7.74 7.09
N ILE A 127 -12.34 7.06 6.80
CA ILE A 127 -11.54 7.30 5.60
C ILE A 127 -11.00 6.03 4.96
N LEU A 128 -10.80 6.10 3.65
CA LEU A 128 -10.03 5.16 2.87
C LEU A 128 -8.64 5.73 2.64
N VAL A 129 -7.62 4.96 3.01
CA VAL A 129 -6.22 5.32 2.77
C VAL A 129 -5.50 4.18 2.07
N GLY A 130 -4.55 4.50 1.21
CA GLY A 130 -3.95 3.45 0.38
C GLY A 130 -2.78 3.89 -0.47
N PHE A 131 -2.29 2.91 -1.22
CA PHE A 131 -1.32 3.12 -2.29
C PHE A 131 -2.00 2.91 -3.64
N THR A 132 -1.77 3.83 -4.57
CA THR A 132 -2.26 3.77 -5.96
C THR A 132 -1.07 3.68 -6.94
N GLY A 133 -1.19 2.78 -7.93
CA GLY A 133 -0.15 2.52 -8.92
C GLY A 133 -0.69 2.45 -10.35
N ASN A 134 0.19 2.68 -11.33
CA ASN A 134 -0.15 2.92 -12.73
C ASN A 134 0.01 1.72 -13.71
N SER A 135 0.17 0.48 -13.23
CA SER A 135 0.31 -0.69 -14.12
C SER A 135 -0.20 -1.99 -13.50
N TRP A 136 -0.65 -2.94 -14.32
CA TRP A 136 -1.35 -4.20 -13.95
C TRP A 136 -0.62 -5.09 -12.92
N ALA A 137 0.69 -4.97 -12.87
CA ALA A 137 1.57 -5.48 -11.82
C ALA A 137 2.56 -4.38 -11.46
N SER A 138 2.07 -3.17 -11.15
CA SER A 138 2.96 -2.15 -10.60
C SER A 138 3.44 -2.69 -9.27
N GLU A 139 4.71 -2.96 -9.29
CA GLU A 139 5.61 -2.92 -8.16
C GLU A 139 5.44 -1.52 -7.55
N ILE A 140 5.79 -1.32 -6.28
CA ILE A 140 5.66 0.03 -5.71
C ILE A 140 6.53 0.96 -6.58
N LYS A 141 5.90 1.67 -7.52
CA LYS A 141 6.57 2.54 -8.47
C LYS A 141 6.64 3.92 -7.86
N THR A 142 7.83 4.49 -7.89
CA THR A 142 8.20 5.69 -7.16
C THR A 142 8.53 6.85 -8.07
N SER A 143 7.85 6.91 -9.22
CA SER A 143 7.92 8.05 -10.13
C SER A 143 7.00 9.19 -9.69
N LEU A 144 7.52 10.42 -9.78
CA LEU A 144 6.72 11.65 -9.71
C LEU A 144 5.67 11.68 -10.86
N ASN A 145 4.45 12.13 -10.54
CA ASN A 145 3.33 12.35 -11.48
C ASN A 145 2.55 11.11 -11.98
N ALA A 146 2.48 10.03 -11.21
CA ALA A 146 1.54 8.95 -11.52
C ALA A 146 0.08 9.46 -11.38
N VAL A 147 -0.68 9.42 -12.47
CA VAL A 147 -2.15 9.56 -12.44
C VAL A 147 -2.72 8.22 -11.97
N ALA A 148 -3.63 8.27 -11.00
CA ALA A 148 -4.27 7.08 -10.43
C ALA A 148 -5.18 6.44 -11.47
N ASP A 149 -4.70 5.37 -12.10
CA ASP A 149 -5.56 4.44 -12.81
C ASP A 149 -4.89 3.06 -12.82
N TYR A 150 -5.72 2.01 -12.76
CA TYR A 150 -5.44 0.58 -12.91
C TYR A 150 -5.45 -0.32 -11.64
N TRP A 151 -4.95 0.07 -10.47
CA TRP A 151 -5.18 -0.70 -9.21
C TRP A 151 -4.85 0.09 -7.94
N ARG A 152 -5.42 -0.33 -6.81
CA ARG A 152 -5.25 0.30 -5.49
C ARG A 152 -5.23 -0.74 -4.37
N VAL A 153 -4.40 -0.51 -3.37
CA VAL A 153 -4.43 -1.24 -2.10
C VAL A 153 -4.88 -0.24 -1.07
N ILE A 154 -6.07 -0.47 -0.53
CA ILE A 154 -6.74 0.44 0.37
C ILE A 154 -7.05 -0.31 1.66
N THR A 155 -6.90 0.40 2.77
CA THR A 155 -7.48 0.02 4.05
C THR A 155 -8.53 1.05 4.45
N HIS A 156 -9.60 0.58 5.06
CA HIS A 156 -10.65 1.43 5.61
C HIS A 156 -10.35 1.66 7.08
N ILE A 157 -10.22 2.95 7.46
CA ILE A 157 -10.06 3.39 8.84
C ILE A 157 -11.39 3.96 9.30
N ASP A 158 -12.01 3.30 10.27
CA ASP A 158 -13.26 3.72 10.89
C ASP A 158 -13.06 3.90 12.40
N LEU A 159 -13.19 5.14 12.83
CA LEU A 159 -13.15 5.59 14.23
C LEU A 159 -14.51 6.16 14.68
N THR A 160 -15.57 5.92 13.91
CA THR A 160 -16.94 6.23 14.30
C THR A 160 -17.41 5.16 15.28
N GLN A 161 -17.47 5.52 16.56
CA GLN A 161 -18.02 4.68 17.63
C GLN A 161 -19.00 5.50 18.45
#